data_AF-K9UCV2-F1
#
_entry.id   AF-K9UCV2-F1
#
_cell.length_a   1.000
_cell.length_b   1.000
_cell.length_c   1.000
_cell.angle_alpha   90.00
_cell.angle_beta   90.00
_cell.angle_gamma   90.00
#
_symmetry.space_group_name_H-M   'P 1'
#
loop_
_entity.id
_entity.type
_entity.pdbx_description
1 polymer ?
#
loop_
_entity_poly.entity_id
_entity_poly.type
_entity_poly.pdbx_seq_one_letter_code
_entity_poly.pdbx_strand_id
1 'polypeptide(L)'
;MKIVEHTERYLELANQNRRCLWGLLFATPFVVIGSIATALTVKVTTLTCQRAPGNQIDCQRTIAGILGTERELIPGNLKSVKTVKTSGTGVVLGTSQGEVNLAPYKAFVTDSQYRTADRLNAFLKNPQQQTISVEQDDRWINFLWSGNFIVGGLVIGLYSLQIPLQMSCKFQHDLDRVTIDKKYLLYGDRKTVLPLSTIKQAQVRELLFSISGDRQPLYTIDLATTDAKQVSLSVSSKNLTECQRLVNIVDRFVRQHQSSLDRTS
;
A
#
# COMPACT_ATOMS: atom_id res chain seq x y z
N MET A 1 -15.92 -22.46 -0.43
CA MET A 1 -15.30 -23.75 -0.05
C MET A 1 -16.27 -24.84 -0.43
N LYS A 2 -15.82 -25.96 -0.97
CA LYS A 2 -16.69 -27.02 -1.50
C LYS A 2 -16.25 -28.38 -0.97
N ILE A 3 -17.21 -29.30 -0.88
CA ILE A 3 -16.94 -30.71 -0.61
C ILE A 3 -16.38 -31.31 -1.90
N VAL A 4 -15.17 -31.87 -1.81
CA VAL A 4 -14.53 -32.59 -2.91
C VAL A 4 -14.88 -34.07 -2.82
N GLU A 5 -14.84 -34.64 -1.62
CA GLU A 5 -15.14 -36.03 -1.35
C GLU A 5 -15.82 -36.17 0.02
N HIS A 6 -16.79 -37.08 0.12
CA HIS A 6 -17.50 -37.35 1.35
C HIS A 6 -17.94 -38.81 1.39
N THR A 7 -17.33 -39.57 2.30
CA THR A 7 -17.67 -40.94 2.65
C THR A 7 -17.76 -41.06 4.17
N GLU A 8 -18.15 -42.22 4.69
CA GLU A 8 -18.24 -42.44 6.14
C GLU A 8 -16.89 -42.33 6.86
N ARG A 9 -15.77 -42.53 6.15
CA ARG A 9 -14.42 -42.55 6.72
C ARG A 9 -13.55 -41.39 6.26
N TYR A 10 -13.97 -40.65 5.24
CA TYR A 10 -13.18 -39.59 4.63
C TYR A 10 -14.05 -38.39 4.25
N LEU A 11 -13.63 -37.20 4.64
CA LEU A 11 -14.22 -35.94 4.21
C LEU A 11 -13.12 -35.01 3.71
N GLU A 12 -13.21 -34.59 2.45
CA GLU A 12 -12.33 -33.57 1.89
C GLU A 12 -13.12 -32.32 1.54
N LEU A 13 -12.70 -31.20 2.11
CA LEU A 13 -13.17 -29.88 1.76
C LEU A 13 -12.04 -29.13 1.08
N ALA A 14 -12.28 -28.52 -0.08
CA ALA A 14 -11.29 -27.69 -0.74
C ALA A 14 -11.86 -26.36 -1.21
N ASN A 15 -10.99 -25.37 -1.29
CA ASN A 15 -11.31 -24.06 -1.83
C ASN A 15 -10.17 -23.60 -2.73
N GLN A 16 -10.52 -23.22 -3.96
CA GLN A 16 -9.63 -22.44 -4.81
C GLN A 16 -10.03 -20.98 -4.70
N ASN A 17 -9.08 -20.14 -4.32
CA ASN A 17 -9.35 -18.76 -4.01
C ASN A 17 -8.49 -17.85 -4.90
N ARG A 18 -9.17 -17.10 -5.77
CA ARG A 18 -8.53 -16.11 -6.64
C ARG A 18 -8.40 -14.72 -6.00
N ARG A 19 -8.83 -14.53 -4.76
CA ARG A 19 -8.80 -13.20 -4.10
C ARG A 19 -7.39 -12.65 -3.93
N CYS A 20 -6.39 -13.49 -3.68
CA CYS A 20 -4.98 -13.06 -3.68
C CYS A 20 -4.61 -12.43 -5.04
N LEU A 21 -4.97 -13.09 -6.15
CA LEU A 21 -4.68 -12.60 -7.50
C LEU A 21 -5.41 -11.28 -7.79
N TRP A 22 -6.69 -11.19 -7.44
CA TRP A 22 -7.46 -9.95 -7.56
C TRP A 22 -6.86 -8.83 -6.72
N GLY A 23 -6.52 -9.09 -5.47
CA GLY A 23 -5.93 -8.09 -4.58
C GLY A 23 -4.59 -7.56 -5.10
N LEU A 24 -3.74 -8.43 -5.66
CA LEU A 24 -2.50 -8.01 -6.33
C LEU A 24 -2.77 -7.21 -7.62
N LEU A 25 -3.75 -7.64 -8.43
CA LEU A 25 -4.15 -6.90 -9.62
C LEU A 25 -4.65 -5.49 -9.28
N PHE A 26 -5.40 -5.34 -8.17
CA PHE A 26 -5.85 -4.04 -7.68
C PHE A 26 -4.72 -3.22 -7.06
N ALA A 27 -3.76 -3.82 -6.36
CA ALA A 27 -2.63 -3.11 -5.76
C ALA A 27 -1.66 -2.53 -6.79
N THR A 28 -1.41 -3.28 -7.88
CA THR A 28 -0.41 -2.95 -8.90
C THR A 28 -0.55 -1.55 -9.50
N PRO A 29 -1.72 -1.10 -10.00
CA PRO A 29 -1.85 0.23 -10.58
C PRO A 29 -1.57 1.35 -9.57
N PHE A 30 -1.92 1.19 -8.28
CA PHE A 30 -1.62 2.19 -7.26
C PHE A 30 -0.12 2.35 -7.04
N VAL A 31 0.61 1.24 -6.96
CA VAL A 31 2.07 1.26 -6.81
C VAL A 31 2.72 1.86 -8.05
N VAL A 32 2.29 1.45 -9.25
CA VAL A 32 2.85 1.95 -10.52
C VAL A 32 2.59 3.45 -10.70
N ILE A 33 1.33 3.89 -10.58
CA ILE A 33 0.95 5.31 -10.74
C ILE A 33 1.63 6.16 -9.66
N GLY A 34 1.63 5.69 -8.41
CA GLY A 34 2.31 6.37 -7.31
C GLY A 34 3.82 6.51 -7.57
N SER A 35 4.47 5.46 -8.09
CA SER A 35 5.90 5.48 -8.43
C SER A 35 6.21 6.45 -9.57
N ILE A 36 5.40 6.44 -10.64
CA ILE A 36 5.55 7.38 -11.76
C ILE A 36 5.35 8.82 -11.28
N ALA A 37 4.29 9.07 -10.51
CA ALA A 37 4.02 10.39 -9.95
C ALA A 37 5.18 10.86 -9.05
N THR A 38 5.71 9.99 -8.21
CA THR A 38 6.89 10.28 -7.36
C THR A 38 8.10 10.64 -8.22
N ALA A 39 8.41 9.84 -9.25
CA ALA A 39 9.54 10.08 -10.16
C ALA A 39 9.46 11.44 -10.87
N LEU A 40 8.25 11.89 -11.22
CA LEU A 40 8.02 13.14 -11.93
C LEU A 40 7.96 14.37 -11.01
N THR A 41 7.57 14.21 -9.75
CA THR A 41 7.27 15.34 -8.83
C THR A 41 8.34 15.54 -7.75
N VAL A 42 9.11 14.51 -7.40
CA VAL A 42 10.23 14.63 -6.45
C VAL A 42 11.40 15.30 -7.16
N LYS A 43 11.40 16.64 -7.11
CA LYS A 43 12.41 17.52 -7.70
C LYS A 43 12.92 18.50 -6.66
N VAL A 44 14.21 18.80 -6.74
CA VAL A 44 14.87 19.90 -6.02
C VAL A 44 15.26 20.95 -7.06
N THR A 45 14.83 22.18 -6.84
CA THR A 45 15.17 23.30 -7.72
C THR A 45 16.16 24.22 -7.01
N THR A 46 17.35 24.37 -7.58
CA THR A 46 18.39 25.25 -7.06
C THR A 46 18.60 26.40 -8.03
N LEU A 47 18.46 27.63 -7.55
CA LEU A 47 18.83 28.83 -8.29
C LEU A 47 20.21 29.28 -7.86
N THR A 48 21.15 29.36 -8.79
CA THR A 48 22.47 29.96 -8.55
C THR A 48 22.56 31.23 -9.36
N CYS A 49 22.83 32.36 -8.69
CA CYS A 49 23.11 33.62 -9.38
C CYS A 49 24.53 34.06 -9.10
N GLN A 50 25.19 34.58 -10.12
CA GLN A 50 26.56 35.07 -10.08
C GLN A 50 26.62 36.49 -10.64
N ARG A 51 27.38 37.35 -10.00
CA ARG A 51 27.62 38.71 -10.46
C ARG A 51 28.76 38.70 -11.48
N ALA A 52 28.44 39.08 -12.71
CA ALA A 52 29.37 39.26 -13.80
C ALA A 52 30.07 40.64 -13.74
N PRO A 53 31.20 40.81 -14.45
CA PRO A 53 31.85 42.11 -14.61
C PRO A 53 30.86 43.15 -15.15
N GLY A 54 30.84 44.34 -14.55
CA GLY A 54 29.85 45.37 -14.88
C GLY A 54 28.55 45.32 -14.07
N ASN A 55 28.55 44.63 -12.92
CA ASN A 55 27.43 44.57 -11.97
C ASN A 55 26.18 43.88 -12.53
N GLN A 56 26.34 43.15 -13.63
CA GLN A 56 25.32 42.29 -14.23
C GLN A 56 25.17 41.01 -13.42
N ILE A 57 23.97 40.42 -13.38
CA ILE A 57 23.69 39.26 -12.54
C ILE A 57 23.06 38.19 -13.41
N ASP A 58 23.83 37.14 -13.66
CA ASP A 58 23.40 35.98 -14.40
C ASP A 58 22.89 34.93 -13.43
N CYS A 59 21.77 34.28 -13.77
CA CYS A 59 21.19 33.24 -12.96
C CYS A 59 21.04 31.94 -13.75
N GLN A 60 21.29 30.83 -13.08
CA GLN A 60 21.10 29.49 -13.60
C GLN A 60 20.19 28.71 -12.67
N ARG A 61 19.14 28.12 -13.24
CA ARG A 61 18.25 27.18 -12.56
C ARG A 61 18.74 25.76 -12.81
N THR A 62 18.95 25.01 -11.74
CA THR A 62 19.24 23.58 -11.78
C THR A 62 18.07 22.82 -11.16
N ILE A 63 17.46 21.92 -11.92
CA ILE A 63 16.37 21.06 -11.47
C ILE A 63 16.92 19.64 -11.37
N ALA A 64 17.13 19.15 -10.15
CA ALA A 64 17.56 17.80 -9.88
C ALA A 64 16.35 16.94 -9.49
N GLY A 65 16.08 15.87 -10.25
CA GLY A 65 15.03 14.90 -9.94
C GLY A 65 15.57 13.48 -10.01
N ILE A 66 14.66 12.50 -9.86
CA ILE A 66 15.01 11.07 -9.93
C ILE A 66 15.48 10.67 -11.34
N LEU A 67 14.92 11.29 -12.38
CA LEU A 67 15.22 10.97 -13.78
C LEU A 67 16.47 11.66 -14.32
N GLY A 68 17.07 12.60 -13.58
CA GLY A 68 18.24 13.34 -14.04
C GLY A 68 18.29 14.77 -13.50
N THR A 69 19.27 15.51 -14.00
CA THR A 69 19.47 16.93 -13.66
C THR A 69 19.39 17.77 -14.93
N GLU A 70 18.49 18.74 -14.93
CA GLU A 70 18.37 19.74 -15.99
C GLU A 70 18.96 21.06 -15.51
N ARG A 71 19.68 21.74 -16.40
CA ARG A 71 20.25 23.07 -16.14
C ARG A 71 19.73 24.03 -17.19
N GLU A 72 19.17 25.12 -16.74
CA GLU A 72 18.55 26.14 -17.57
C GLU A 72 19.14 27.49 -17.17
N LEU A 73 19.68 28.22 -18.15
CA LEU A 73 20.11 29.59 -17.93
C LEU A 73 18.87 30.49 -17.94
N ILE A 74 18.73 31.34 -16.92
CA ILE A 74 17.63 32.30 -16.89
C ILE A 74 17.96 33.41 -17.90
N PRO A 75 17.05 33.70 -18.86
CA PRO A 75 17.31 34.68 -19.89
C PRO A 75 17.44 36.10 -19.32
N GLY A 76 18.55 36.76 -19.63
CA GLY A 76 18.81 38.14 -19.24
C GLY A 76 19.31 38.33 -17.80
N ASN A 77 19.62 39.59 -17.48
CA ASN A 77 20.20 39.98 -16.21
C ASN A 77 19.12 40.17 -15.14
N LEU A 78 19.32 39.61 -13.94
CA LEU A 78 18.40 39.78 -12.82
C LEU A 78 18.38 41.24 -12.33
N LYS A 79 17.19 41.83 -12.25
CA LYS A 79 16.98 43.22 -11.81
C LYS A 79 16.10 43.34 -10.57
N SER A 80 15.12 42.45 -10.41
CA SER A 80 14.19 42.49 -9.28
C SER A 80 13.68 41.10 -8.93
N VAL A 81 13.22 40.93 -7.69
CA VAL A 81 12.54 39.72 -7.23
C VAL A 81 11.31 40.10 -6.45
N LYS A 82 10.17 39.49 -6.80
CA LYS A 82 8.89 39.71 -6.13
C LYS A 82 8.17 38.39 -5.88
N THR A 83 7.35 38.34 -4.84
CA THR A 83 6.39 37.25 -4.64
C THR A 83 5.07 37.62 -5.29
N VAL A 84 4.50 36.72 -6.09
CA VAL A 84 3.19 36.91 -6.73
C VAL A 84 2.21 35.86 -6.18
N LYS A 85 0.99 36.31 -5.85
CA LYS A 85 -0.13 35.44 -5.46
C LYS A 85 -1.09 35.28 -6.64
N THR A 86 -1.31 34.04 -7.05
CA THR A 86 -2.34 33.65 -8.03
C THR A 86 -3.23 32.58 -7.37
N SER A 87 -3.27 31.35 -7.89
CA SER A 87 -3.82 30.17 -7.21
C SER A 87 -2.90 29.62 -6.09
N GLY A 88 -1.71 30.21 -5.96
CA GLY A 88 -0.70 29.93 -4.94
C GLY A 88 0.29 31.08 -4.81
N THR A 89 1.29 30.95 -3.94
CA THR A 89 2.38 31.95 -3.83
C THR A 89 3.62 31.44 -4.58
N GLY A 90 4.14 32.26 -5.49
CA GLY A 90 5.34 31.98 -6.28
C GLY A 90 6.36 33.11 -6.23
N VAL A 91 7.64 32.79 -6.48
CA VAL A 91 8.73 33.78 -6.61
C VAL A 91 8.94 34.06 -8.10
N VAL A 92 8.84 35.34 -8.46
CA VAL A 92 9.01 35.81 -9.84
C VAL A 92 10.27 36.67 -9.92
N LEU A 93 11.15 36.32 -10.87
CA LEU A 93 12.38 37.03 -11.18
C LEU A 93 12.09 38.03 -12.29
N GLY A 94 12.32 39.32 -12.03
CA GLY A 94 12.33 40.35 -13.06
C GLY A 94 13.72 40.44 -13.69
N THR A 95 13.83 40.10 -14.98
CA THR A 95 15.07 40.14 -15.74
C THR A 95 15.06 41.25 -16.78
N SER A 96 16.19 41.52 -17.43
CA SER A 96 16.24 42.42 -18.59
C SER A 96 15.43 41.94 -19.79
N GLN A 97 15.07 40.66 -19.85
CA GLN A 97 14.30 40.06 -20.96
C GLN A 97 12.83 39.76 -20.60
N GLY A 98 12.42 40.06 -19.36
CA GLY A 98 11.04 39.86 -18.90
C GLY A 98 10.96 39.17 -17.54
N GLU A 99 9.75 38.76 -17.17
CA GLU A 99 9.50 38.06 -15.91
C GLU A 99 9.62 36.55 -16.08
N VAL A 100 10.37 35.89 -15.21
CA VAL A 100 10.58 34.44 -15.20
C VAL A 100 10.14 33.88 -13.86
N ASN A 101 9.25 32.89 -13.88
CA ASN A 101 8.84 32.18 -12.67
C ASN A 101 9.98 31.25 -12.23
N LEU A 102 10.43 31.42 -10.97
CA LEU A 102 11.50 30.61 -10.44
C LEU A 102 11.09 29.13 -10.32
N ALA A 103 9.86 28.91 -9.86
CA ALA A 103 9.25 27.59 -9.69
C ALA A 103 7.72 27.70 -9.84
N PRO A 104 7.01 26.56 -10.02
CA PRO A 104 5.55 26.54 -10.05
C PRO A 104 4.95 27.16 -8.79
N TYR A 105 3.80 27.83 -8.94
CA TYR A 105 3.06 28.42 -7.82
C TYR A 105 2.64 27.33 -6.83
N LYS A 106 2.91 27.52 -5.53
CA LYS A 106 2.51 26.55 -4.49
C LYS A 106 1.19 26.98 -3.85
N ALA A 107 0.21 26.09 -3.87
CA ALA A 107 -1.09 26.29 -3.24
C ALA A 107 -1.01 26.37 -1.71
N PHE A 108 -0.05 25.66 -1.10
CA PHE A 108 0.21 25.71 0.34
C PHE A 108 1.46 26.54 0.62
N VAL A 109 1.25 27.72 1.23
CA VAL A 109 2.31 28.67 1.56
C VAL A 109 3.11 28.13 2.74
N THR A 110 4.41 28.02 2.56
CA THR A 110 5.36 28.05 3.68
C THR A 110 6.02 29.43 3.63
N ASP A 111 6.55 29.96 4.74
CA ASP A 111 7.33 31.22 4.70
C ASP A 111 8.60 31.12 3.83
N SER A 112 8.81 30.01 3.12
CA SER A 112 9.97 29.75 2.27
C SER A 112 10.01 30.64 1.03
N GLN A 113 8.87 30.95 0.39
CA GLN A 113 8.84 31.81 -0.80
C GLN A 113 9.20 33.26 -0.44
N TYR A 114 8.66 33.77 0.67
CA TYR A 114 9.01 35.09 1.19
C TYR A 114 10.48 35.16 1.57
N ARG A 115 10.98 34.19 2.35
CA ARG A 115 12.41 34.10 2.69
C ARG A 115 13.33 33.99 1.48
N THR A 116 12.91 33.28 0.44
CA THR A 116 13.65 33.19 -0.84
C THR A 116 13.72 34.55 -1.52
N ALA A 117 12.59 35.24 -1.66
CA ALA A 117 12.53 36.56 -2.26
C ALA A 117 13.36 37.58 -1.47
N ASP A 118 13.28 37.56 -0.14
CA ASP A 118 14.06 38.45 0.74
C ASP A 118 15.56 38.21 0.62
N ARG A 119 16.00 36.94 0.58
CA ARG A 119 17.42 36.59 0.37
C ARG A 119 17.92 37.08 -0.98
N LEU A 120 17.15 36.90 -2.04
CA LEU A 120 17.54 37.38 -3.38
C LEU A 120 17.53 38.91 -3.45
N ASN A 121 16.56 39.58 -2.84
CA ASN A 121 16.52 41.04 -2.76
C ASN A 121 17.69 41.61 -1.93
N ALA A 122 18.10 40.92 -0.87
CA ALA A 122 19.29 41.30 -0.10
C ALA A 122 20.58 41.15 -0.94
N PHE A 123 20.70 40.08 -1.72
CA PHE A 123 21.81 39.90 -2.67
C PHE A 123 21.85 40.99 -3.74
N LEU A 124 20.71 41.37 -4.31
CA LEU A 124 20.62 42.47 -5.28
C LEU A 124 21.15 43.80 -4.70
N LYS A 125 20.85 44.06 -3.43
CA LYS A 125 21.27 45.28 -2.71
C LYS A 125 22.73 45.24 -2.22
N ASN A 126 23.35 44.07 -2.13
CA ASN A 126 24.72 43.93 -1.65
C ASN A 126 25.70 43.72 -2.83
N PRO A 127 26.43 44.76 -3.29
CA PRO A 127 27.38 44.64 -4.38
C PRO A 127 28.58 43.72 -4.09
N GLN A 128 28.93 43.55 -2.81
CA GLN A 128 30.10 42.76 -2.39
C GLN A 128 29.85 41.24 -2.44
N GLN A 129 28.59 40.82 -2.39
CA GLN A 129 28.25 39.42 -2.52
C GLN A 129 28.32 39.02 -4.00
N GLN A 130 29.27 38.17 -4.35
CA GLN A 130 29.52 37.74 -5.74
C GLN A 130 28.54 36.66 -6.20
N THR A 131 28.09 35.79 -5.29
CA THR A 131 27.25 34.64 -5.61
C THR A 131 26.17 34.40 -4.57
N ILE A 132 25.02 33.91 -5.01
CA ILE A 132 23.96 33.40 -4.14
C ILE A 132 23.42 32.09 -4.71
N SER A 133 23.12 31.14 -3.81
CA SER A 133 22.39 29.92 -4.15
C SER A 133 21.17 29.79 -3.24
N VAL A 134 20.01 29.55 -3.83
CA VAL A 134 18.78 29.26 -3.09
C VAL A 134 18.19 27.94 -3.57
N GLU A 135 17.98 27.04 -2.62
CA GLU A 135 17.39 25.73 -2.85
C GLU A 135 15.92 25.71 -2.46
N GLN A 136 15.10 25.10 -3.32
CA GLN A 136 13.72 24.75 -3.06
C GLN A 136 13.58 23.23 -3.12
N ASP A 137 13.43 22.64 -1.93
CA ASP A 137 13.20 21.20 -1.77
C ASP A 137 11.69 20.92 -1.67
N ASP A 138 11.11 20.41 -2.76
CA ASP A 138 9.70 20.04 -2.84
C ASP A 138 9.45 18.55 -2.66
N ARG A 139 10.49 17.78 -2.34
CA ARG A 139 10.43 16.32 -2.28
C ARG A 139 9.43 15.86 -1.23
N TRP A 140 9.44 16.45 -0.03
CA TRP A 140 8.58 16.02 1.07
C TRP A 140 7.09 16.24 0.81
N ILE A 141 6.70 17.42 0.32
CA ILE A 141 5.28 17.73 0.05
C ILE A 141 4.76 16.86 -1.10
N ASN A 142 5.55 16.71 -2.16
CA ASN A 142 5.16 15.88 -3.31
C ASN A 142 5.16 14.39 -2.98
N PHE A 143 6.06 13.94 -2.09
CA PHE A 143 6.07 12.58 -1.56
C PHE A 143 4.86 12.31 -0.66
N LEU A 144 4.36 13.28 0.12
CA LEU A 144 3.14 13.06 0.89
C LEU A 144 1.95 12.75 -0.04
N TRP A 145 1.82 13.40 -1.19
CA TRP A 145 0.73 13.11 -2.13
C TRP A 145 0.93 11.78 -2.88
N SER A 146 2.08 11.61 -3.52
CA SER A 146 2.36 10.44 -4.37
C SER A 146 2.70 9.17 -3.55
N GLY A 147 3.36 9.34 -2.41
CA GLY A 147 3.73 8.26 -1.50
C GLY A 147 2.52 7.59 -0.85
N ASN A 148 1.42 8.31 -0.59
CA ASN A 148 0.18 7.69 -0.09
C ASN A 148 -0.38 6.63 -1.05
N PHE A 149 -0.28 6.84 -2.37
CA PHE A 149 -0.68 5.83 -3.36
C PHE A 149 0.21 4.59 -3.30
N ILE A 150 1.52 4.77 -3.19
CA ILE A 150 2.48 3.65 -3.06
C ILE A 150 2.20 2.87 -1.79
N VAL A 151 2.11 3.54 -0.64
CA VAL A 151 1.87 2.92 0.67
C VAL A 151 0.55 2.16 0.66
N GLY A 152 -0.53 2.77 0.16
CA GLY A 152 -1.82 2.11 0.03
C GLY A 152 -1.76 0.85 -0.83
N GLY A 153 -1.12 0.94 -2.01
CA GLY A 153 -0.93 -0.21 -2.90
C GLY A 153 -0.11 -1.33 -2.25
N LEU A 154 0.99 -1.00 -1.58
CA LEU A 154 1.82 -1.98 -0.87
C LEU A 154 1.04 -2.68 0.26
N VAL A 155 0.29 -1.93 1.06
CA VAL A 155 -0.53 -2.49 2.14
C VAL A 155 -1.55 -3.48 1.57
N ILE A 156 -2.29 -3.11 0.52
CA ILE A 156 -3.24 -4.00 -0.15
C ILE A 156 -2.54 -5.26 -0.69
N GLY A 157 -1.38 -5.10 -1.33
CA GLY A 157 -0.59 -6.20 -1.86
C GLY A 157 -0.14 -7.17 -0.77
N LEU A 158 0.41 -6.66 0.33
CA LEU A 158 0.88 -7.46 1.47
C LEU A 158 -0.26 -8.22 2.14
N TYR A 159 -1.42 -7.58 2.37
CA TYR A 159 -2.60 -8.27 2.89
C TYR A 159 -3.10 -9.36 1.94
N SER A 160 -3.06 -9.10 0.62
CA SER A 160 -3.47 -10.07 -0.38
C SER A 160 -2.58 -11.32 -0.39
N LEU A 161 -1.28 -11.15 -0.18
CA LEU A 161 -0.31 -12.25 -0.09
C LEU A 161 -0.51 -13.16 1.13
N GLN A 162 -1.16 -12.66 2.19
CA GLN A 162 -1.53 -13.46 3.36
C GLN A 162 -2.76 -14.35 3.11
N ILE A 163 -3.40 -14.24 1.95
CA ILE A 163 -4.56 -15.05 1.58
C ILE A 163 -4.08 -16.28 0.81
N PRO A 164 -4.41 -17.51 1.25
CA PRO A 164 -4.02 -18.73 0.52
C PRO A 164 -4.72 -18.80 -0.84
N LEU A 165 -3.97 -19.20 -1.87
CA LEU A 165 -4.45 -19.48 -3.23
C LEU A 165 -5.33 -20.73 -3.26
N GLN A 166 -4.91 -21.74 -2.50
CA GLN A 166 -5.63 -22.98 -2.35
C GLN A 166 -5.62 -23.40 -0.90
N MET A 167 -6.73 -23.95 -0.46
CA MET A 167 -6.86 -24.54 0.86
C MET A 167 -7.59 -25.87 0.73
N SER A 168 -7.08 -26.92 1.39
CA SER A 168 -7.78 -28.19 1.53
C SER A 168 -7.76 -28.66 2.99
N CYS A 169 -8.83 -29.31 3.39
CA CYS A 169 -9.03 -29.87 4.72
C CYS A 169 -9.49 -31.31 4.55
N LYS A 170 -8.70 -32.26 5.03
CA LYS A 170 -8.92 -33.69 4.90
C LYS A 170 -9.14 -34.28 6.28
N PHE A 171 -10.31 -34.85 6.51
CA PHE A 171 -10.67 -35.55 7.73
C PHE A 171 -10.62 -37.05 7.43
N GLN A 172 -9.81 -37.79 8.18
CA GLN A 172 -9.55 -39.22 7.99
C GLN A 172 -9.88 -39.94 9.29
N HIS A 173 -10.96 -40.72 9.28
CA HIS A 173 -11.46 -41.43 10.44
C HIS A 173 -10.51 -42.55 10.87
N ASP A 174 -10.04 -43.34 9.91
CA ASP A 174 -9.18 -44.51 10.14
C ASP A 174 -7.82 -44.16 10.75
N LEU A 175 -7.37 -42.91 10.54
CA LEU A 175 -6.06 -42.42 10.99
C LEU A 175 -6.17 -41.45 12.17
N ASP A 176 -7.37 -41.23 12.71
CA ASP A 176 -7.68 -40.18 13.69
C ASP A 176 -7.01 -38.86 13.31
N ARG A 177 -7.22 -38.37 12.09
CA ARG A 177 -6.42 -37.26 11.55
C ARG A 177 -7.23 -36.23 10.77
N VAL A 178 -6.96 -34.96 11.07
CA VAL A 178 -7.34 -33.80 10.27
C VAL A 178 -6.09 -33.16 9.70
N THR A 179 -6.01 -33.07 8.38
CA THR A 179 -4.93 -32.39 7.66
C THR A 179 -5.46 -31.13 6.99
N ILE A 180 -4.90 -29.99 7.34
CA ILE A 180 -5.23 -28.69 6.76
C ILE A 180 -4.02 -28.22 5.97
N ASP A 181 -4.16 -28.16 4.65
CA ASP A 181 -3.13 -27.71 3.72
C ASP A 181 -3.52 -26.34 3.15
N LYS A 182 -2.59 -25.39 3.22
CA LYS A 182 -2.74 -24.01 2.76
C LYS A 182 -1.57 -23.68 1.84
N LYS A 183 -1.88 -23.40 0.58
CA LYS A 183 -0.90 -22.98 -0.43
C LYS A 183 -0.92 -21.47 -0.59
N TYR A 184 0.24 -20.85 -0.40
CA TYR A 184 0.42 -19.40 -0.53
C TYR A 184 1.26 -19.07 -1.75
N LEU A 185 1.11 -17.85 -2.28
CA LEU A 185 1.92 -17.42 -3.42
C LEU A 185 3.41 -17.26 -3.07
N LEU A 186 3.72 -16.69 -1.89
CA LEU A 186 5.10 -16.35 -1.49
C LEU A 186 5.53 -16.90 -0.12
N TYR A 187 4.60 -17.33 0.73
CA TYR A 187 4.91 -17.79 2.10
C TYR A 187 5.16 -19.31 2.22
N GLY A 188 5.31 -20.00 1.09
CA GLY A 188 5.40 -21.46 1.02
C GLY A 188 4.10 -22.17 1.39
N ASP A 189 4.09 -23.49 1.25
CA ASP A 189 2.96 -24.32 1.62
C ASP A 189 2.97 -24.58 3.13
N ARG A 190 1.81 -24.47 3.77
CA ARG A 190 1.64 -24.74 5.21
C ARG A 190 0.69 -25.90 5.41
N LYS A 191 1.20 -26.94 6.06
CA LYS A 191 0.43 -28.12 6.45
C LYS A 191 0.30 -28.20 7.96
N THR A 192 -0.93 -28.23 8.46
CA THR A 192 -1.24 -28.46 9.88
C THR A 192 -1.91 -29.83 9.99
N VAL A 193 -1.43 -30.66 10.92
CA VAL A 193 -2.00 -31.99 11.18
C VAL A 193 -2.43 -32.03 12.65
N LEU A 194 -3.68 -32.43 12.89
CA LEU A 194 -4.31 -32.50 14.21
C LEU A 194 -5.02 -33.84 14.35
N PRO A 195 -5.13 -34.42 15.56
CA PRO A 195 -5.97 -35.59 15.77
C PRO A 195 -7.45 -35.24 15.62
N LEU A 196 -8.25 -36.09 14.98
CA LEU A 196 -9.69 -35.86 14.80
C LEU A 196 -10.43 -35.86 16.15
N SER A 197 -10.00 -36.70 17.08
CA SER A 197 -10.42 -36.76 18.48
C SER A 197 -10.25 -35.45 19.25
N THR A 198 -9.30 -34.59 18.85
CA THR A 198 -9.11 -33.27 19.49
C THR A 198 -10.09 -32.21 19.00
N ILE A 199 -10.88 -32.49 17.96
CA ILE A 199 -11.85 -31.54 17.44
C ILE A 199 -13.15 -31.64 18.25
N LYS A 200 -13.55 -30.54 18.90
CA LYS A 200 -14.83 -30.45 19.61
C LYS A 200 -15.98 -30.19 18.65
N GLN A 201 -15.84 -29.17 17.81
CA GLN A 201 -16.84 -28.74 16.83
C GLN A 201 -16.22 -27.82 15.78
N ALA A 202 -16.90 -27.68 14.65
CA ALA A 202 -16.72 -26.60 13.70
C ALA A 202 -17.70 -25.46 14.03
N GLN A 203 -17.32 -24.23 13.74
CA GLN A 203 -18.18 -23.06 13.96
C GLN A 203 -17.99 -22.02 12.88
N VAL A 204 -19.06 -21.29 12.58
CA VAL A 204 -18.99 -20.10 11.73
C VAL A 204 -18.60 -18.91 12.60
N ARG A 205 -17.56 -18.19 12.18
CA ARG A 205 -17.12 -16.95 12.81
C ARG A 205 -17.38 -15.78 11.88
N GLU A 206 -18.01 -14.74 12.40
CA GLU A 206 -18.17 -13.47 11.71
C GLU A 206 -16.90 -12.62 11.88
N LEU A 207 -16.40 -12.07 10.77
CA LEU A 207 -15.30 -11.13 10.75
C LEU A 207 -15.87 -9.71 10.87
N LEU A 208 -15.40 -8.98 11.88
CA LEU A 208 -15.85 -7.63 12.21
C LEU A 208 -15.51 -6.57 11.15
N PHE A 209 -14.68 -6.90 10.16
CA PHE A 209 -14.22 -5.96 9.14
C PHE A 209 -14.92 -6.22 7.80
N SER A 210 -15.96 -5.43 7.49
CA SER A 210 -16.46 -5.29 6.11
C SER A 210 -15.72 -4.14 5.42
N ILE A 211 -14.87 -4.46 4.45
CA ILE A 211 -14.06 -3.47 3.70
C ILE A 211 -14.85 -2.86 2.53
N SER A 212 -16.03 -3.40 2.21
CA SER A 212 -16.93 -2.84 1.19
C SER A 212 -18.07 -2.08 1.86
N GLY A 213 -18.43 -0.89 1.34
CA GLY A 213 -19.61 -0.13 1.79
C GLY A 213 -20.94 -0.89 1.70
N ASP A 214 -20.92 -2.06 1.08
CA ASP A 214 -21.96 -3.08 1.19
C ASP A 214 -21.80 -3.84 2.53
N ARG A 215 -22.69 -3.58 3.49
CA ARG A 215 -22.70 -4.07 4.89
C ARG A 215 -22.89 -5.59 5.02
N GLN A 216 -22.41 -6.38 4.07
CA GLN A 216 -22.50 -7.82 4.16
C GLN A 216 -21.35 -8.37 5.01
N PRO A 217 -21.65 -8.97 6.17
CA PRO A 217 -20.63 -9.57 7.01
C PRO A 217 -19.87 -10.69 6.27
N LEU A 218 -18.60 -10.84 6.61
CA LEU A 218 -17.75 -11.90 6.08
C LEU A 218 -17.64 -13.02 7.12
N TYR A 219 -17.79 -14.26 6.67
CA TYR A 219 -17.83 -15.44 7.53
C TYR A 219 -16.65 -16.37 7.24
N THR A 220 -15.99 -16.87 8.29
CA THR A 220 -15.00 -17.95 8.20
C THR A 220 -15.50 -19.18 8.95
N ILE A 221 -14.96 -20.35 8.61
CA ILE A 221 -15.22 -21.59 9.33
C ILE A 221 -13.96 -21.91 10.13
N ASP A 222 -14.10 -22.11 11.43
CA ASP A 222 -13.00 -22.45 12.32
C ASP A 222 -13.31 -23.78 13.04
N LEU A 223 -12.29 -24.62 13.26
CA LEU A 223 -12.37 -25.74 14.20
C LEU A 223 -12.03 -25.26 15.59
N ALA A 224 -12.89 -25.59 16.56
CA ALA A 224 -12.59 -25.50 17.97
C ALA A 224 -12.01 -26.84 18.44
N THR A 225 -10.78 -26.80 18.96
CA THR A 225 -10.10 -27.97 19.51
C THR A 225 -10.26 -28.06 21.04
N THR A 226 -9.95 -29.23 21.60
CA THR A 226 -10.07 -29.50 23.04
C THR A 226 -9.22 -28.57 23.90
N ASP A 227 -8.05 -28.17 23.40
CA ASP A 227 -7.10 -27.21 23.98
C ASP A 227 -7.50 -25.72 23.79
N ALA A 228 -8.72 -25.45 23.35
CA ALA A 228 -9.27 -24.11 23.07
C ALA A 228 -8.55 -23.34 21.94
N LYS A 229 -7.68 -24.00 21.17
CA LYS A 229 -7.12 -23.42 19.95
C LYS A 229 -8.20 -23.34 18.87
N GLN A 230 -8.15 -22.28 18.06
CA GLN A 230 -9.01 -22.13 16.88
C GLN A 230 -8.17 -22.32 15.64
N VAL A 231 -8.59 -23.23 14.77
CA VAL A 231 -7.89 -23.51 13.52
C VAL A 231 -8.81 -23.20 12.35
N SER A 232 -8.49 -22.14 11.63
CA SER A 232 -9.31 -21.72 10.50
C SER A 232 -9.25 -22.72 9.35
N LEU A 233 -10.43 -23.15 8.91
CA LEU A 233 -10.72 -24.11 7.85
C LEU A 233 -11.10 -23.48 6.52
N SER A 234 -11.49 -22.20 6.49
CA SER A 234 -11.92 -21.59 5.24
C SER A 234 -11.40 -20.18 5.06
N VAL A 235 -11.30 -19.78 3.79
CA VAL A 235 -11.23 -18.37 3.43
C VAL A 235 -12.60 -17.75 3.67
N SER A 236 -12.62 -16.48 4.06
CA SER A 236 -13.84 -15.72 4.29
C SER A 236 -14.84 -15.81 3.12
N SER A 237 -16.13 -15.92 3.43
CA SER A 237 -17.24 -16.00 2.47
C SER A 237 -18.35 -15.02 2.85
N LYS A 238 -19.13 -14.56 1.87
CA LYS A 238 -20.34 -13.76 2.12
C LYS A 238 -21.58 -14.62 2.38
N ASN A 239 -21.51 -15.92 2.09
CA ASN A 239 -22.67 -16.82 2.15
C ASN A 239 -22.72 -17.56 3.50
N LEU A 240 -23.48 -17.02 4.46
CA LEU A 240 -23.67 -17.64 5.77
C LEU A 240 -24.29 -19.04 5.65
N THR A 241 -25.33 -19.19 4.84
CA THR A 241 -26.06 -20.46 4.68
C THR A 241 -25.13 -21.58 4.20
N GLU A 242 -24.24 -21.28 3.24
CA GLU A 242 -23.24 -22.23 2.78
C GLU A 242 -22.20 -22.56 3.86
N CYS A 243 -21.75 -21.56 4.62
CA CYS A 243 -20.81 -21.80 5.73
C CYS A 243 -21.44 -22.68 6.82
N GLN A 244 -22.69 -22.40 7.21
CA GLN A 244 -23.42 -23.18 8.19
C GLN A 244 -23.67 -24.61 7.70
N ARG A 245 -24.01 -24.78 6.42
CA ARG A 245 -24.15 -26.12 5.81
C ARG A 245 -22.86 -26.92 5.93
N LEU A 246 -21.71 -26.31 5.65
CA LEU A 246 -20.41 -26.97 5.76
C LEU A 246 -20.06 -27.32 7.22
N VAL A 247 -20.31 -26.40 8.16
CA VAL A 247 -20.14 -26.65 9.60
C VAL A 247 -20.95 -27.86 10.05
N ASN A 248 -22.24 -27.92 9.69
CA ASN A 248 -23.11 -29.02 10.07
C ASN A 248 -22.63 -30.39 9.52
N ILE A 249 -21.99 -30.40 8.34
CA ILE A 249 -21.42 -31.61 7.74
C ILE A 249 -20.16 -32.04 8.50
N VAL A 250 -19.26 -31.11 8.79
CA VAL A 250 -18.05 -31.37 9.57
C VAL A 250 -18.41 -31.87 10.97
N ASP A 251 -19.34 -31.20 11.65
CA ASP A 251 -19.78 -31.60 13.00
C ASP A 251 -20.37 -33.00 13.03
N ARG A 252 -21.19 -33.36 12.03
CA ARG A 252 -21.75 -34.70 11.93
C ARG A 252 -20.65 -35.75 11.77
N PHE A 253 -19.67 -35.47 10.90
CA PHE A 253 -18.53 -36.35 10.67
C PHE A 253 -17.69 -36.55 11.94
N VAL A 254 -17.41 -35.46 12.67
CA VAL A 254 -16.66 -35.50 13.94
C VAL A 254 -17.41 -36.29 15.02
N ARG A 255 -18.73 -36.09 15.17
CA ARG A 255 -19.53 -36.82 16.18
C ARG A 255 -19.65 -38.32 15.89
N GLN A 256 -19.74 -38.69 14.61
CA GLN A 256 -19.72 -40.10 14.20
C GLN A 256 -18.42 -40.77 14.66
N HIS A 257 -17.29 -40.06 14.55
CA HIS A 257 -16.01 -40.55 15.03
C HIS A 257 -15.94 -40.75 16.54
N GLN A 258 -16.35 -39.74 17.30
CA GLN A 258 -16.38 -39.82 18.77
C GLN A 258 -17.26 -40.99 19.24
N SER A 259 -18.44 -41.14 18.64
CA SER A 259 -19.35 -42.26 18.96
C SER A 259 -18.77 -43.64 18.61
N SER A 260 -17.88 -43.72 17.62
CA SER A 260 -17.20 -44.97 17.25
C SER A 260 -16.10 -45.33 18.25
N LEU A 261 -15.37 -44.33 18.76
CA LEU A 261 -14.33 -44.52 19.78
C LEU A 261 -14.93 -45.03 21.09
N ASP A 262 -16.03 -44.42 21.54
CA ASP A 262 -16.74 -44.80 22.78
C ASP A 262 -17.31 -46.23 22.76
N ARG A 263 -17.54 -46.82 21.57
CA ARG A 263 -18.00 -48.21 21.44
C ARG A 263 -16.87 -49.23 21.48
N THR A 264 -15.64 -48.76 21.28
CA THR A 264 -14.44 -49.60 21.23
C THR A 264 -13.58 -49.51 22.49
N SER A 265 -13.85 -48.55 23.37
CA SER A 265 -13.24 -48.37 24.70
C SER A 265 -13.97 -49.15 25.78
#